data_AF-A0AAU5VGG0-F1
#
_entry.id   AF-A0AAU5VGG0-F1
#
_cell.length_a   1.000
_cell.length_b   1.000
_cell.length_c   1.000
_cell.angle_alpha   90.00
_cell.angle_beta   90.00
_cell.angle_gamma   90.00
#
_symmetry.space_group_name_H-M   'P 1'
#
loop_
_entity.id
_entity.type
_entity.pdbx_description
1 polymer ?
#
loop_
_entity_poly.entity_id
_entity_poly.type
_entity_poly.pdbx_seq_one_letter_code
_entity_poly.pdbx_strand_id
1 'polypeptide(L)'
;MRRPSGSRSSGRTPYARTTPVLALLGRQLRSALLILLAVTAGVSYFFGERTGAIVVAGILVLSVALGFVNEYQAEKAAQALHSRVRHTAVVVRGSAATEVDVTELVPGDVVRLTLG
;
A
#
# COMPACT_ATOMS: atom_id res chain seq x y z
N MET A 1 41.05 -7.34 -31.37
CA MET A 1 39.56 -7.38 -31.45
C MET A 1 38.98 -6.89 -30.12
N ARG A 2 38.47 -5.66 -30.10
CA ARG A 2 37.84 -5.02 -28.94
C ARG A 2 36.33 -5.28 -28.99
N ARG A 3 35.74 -5.79 -27.91
CA ARG A 3 34.29 -5.70 -27.68
C ARG A 3 34.07 -4.70 -26.53
N PRO A 4 33.42 -3.54 -26.75
CA PRO A 4 33.02 -2.69 -25.66
C PRO A 4 31.72 -3.22 -25.06
N SER A 5 31.75 -3.57 -23.77
CA SER A 5 30.57 -3.85 -22.97
C SER A 5 29.89 -2.52 -22.63
N GLY A 6 28.83 -2.19 -23.35
CA GLY A 6 27.95 -1.07 -23.05
C GLY A 6 26.87 -1.50 -22.06
N SER A 7 27.11 -1.35 -20.76
CA SER A 7 26.05 -1.40 -19.75
C SER A 7 25.53 0.01 -19.51
N ARG A 8 24.50 0.40 -20.27
CA ARG A 8 23.69 1.59 -20.00
C ARG A 8 22.52 1.19 -19.10
N SER A 9 22.72 1.21 -17.79
CA SER A 9 21.61 1.31 -16.83
C SER A 9 21.23 2.78 -16.65
N SER A 10 20.55 3.34 -17.65
CA SER A 10 19.95 4.68 -17.57
C SER A 10 18.46 4.57 -17.25
N GLY A 11 18.03 5.28 -16.19
CA GLY A 11 16.66 5.80 -16.08
C GLY A 11 15.70 5.05 -15.16
N ARG A 12 15.93 5.11 -13.85
CA ARG A 12 14.83 5.09 -12.87
C ARG A 12 14.37 6.52 -12.60
N THR A 13 13.07 6.64 -12.27
CA THR A 13 12.25 7.79 -11.84
C THR A 13 11.50 8.55 -12.95
N PRO A 14 10.23 8.19 -13.20
CA PRO A 14 9.27 9.08 -13.83
C PRO A 14 9.03 10.28 -12.91
N TYR A 15 9.63 11.41 -13.26
CA TYR A 15 9.39 12.73 -12.65
C TYR A 15 7.95 13.16 -12.94
N ALA A 16 7.34 13.82 -11.94
CA ALA A 16 5.94 14.22 -11.85
C ALA A 16 5.27 14.62 -13.19
N ARG A 17 4.36 13.77 -13.68
CA ARG A 17 3.29 14.27 -14.55
C ARG A 17 2.29 14.96 -13.63
N THR A 18 2.22 16.29 -13.70
CA THR A 18 1.04 17.04 -13.27
C THR A 18 -0.12 16.59 -14.14
N THR A 19 -0.78 15.50 -13.75
CA THR A 19 -2.03 15.10 -14.40
C THR A 19 -2.98 16.28 -14.26
N PRO A 20 -3.48 16.83 -15.39
CA PRO A 20 -4.38 17.96 -15.34
C PRO A 20 -5.59 17.59 -14.49
N VAL A 21 -6.06 18.53 -13.67
CA VAL A 21 -7.18 18.33 -12.72
C VAL A 21 -8.40 17.72 -13.44
N LEU A 22 -8.60 18.08 -14.71
CA LEU A 22 -9.65 17.53 -15.58
C LEU A 22 -9.47 16.04 -15.89
N ALA A 23 -8.23 15.56 -16.05
CA ALA A 23 -7.93 14.14 -16.25
C ALA A 23 -8.07 13.32 -14.95
N LEU A 24 -7.78 13.94 -13.80
CA LEU A 24 -8.08 13.35 -12.48
C LEU A 24 -9.60 13.22 -12.28
N LEU A 25 -10.37 14.25 -12.63
CA LEU A 25 -11.83 14.24 -12.59
C LEU A 25 -12.42 13.12 -13.46
N GLY A 26 -11.95 12.98 -14.71
CA GLY A 26 -12.42 11.93 -15.62
C GLY A 26 -12.13 10.51 -15.12
N ARG A 27 -11.01 10.32 -14.39
CA ARG A 27 -10.67 9.04 -13.77
C ARG A 27 -11.50 8.75 -12.53
N GLN A 28 -11.81 9.79 -11.74
CA GLN A 28 -12.70 9.72 -10.58
C GLN A 28 -14.10 9.23 -11.02
N LEU A 29 -14.65 9.81 -12.10
CA LEU A 29 -15.95 9.44 -12.67
C LEU A 29 -16.07 7.98 -13.14
N ARG A 30 -14.95 7.33 -13.48
CA ARG A 30 -14.90 5.90 -13.85
C ARG A 30 -14.75 4.95 -12.67
N SER A 31 -14.61 5.46 -11.44
CA SER A 31 -14.56 4.59 -10.27
C SER A 31 -15.90 3.90 -10.06
N ALA A 32 -15.86 2.59 -9.80
CA ALA A 32 -17.05 1.79 -9.49
C ALA A 32 -17.88 2.41 -8.34
N LEU A 33 -17.19 3.07 -7.40
CA LEU A 33 -17.77 3.83 -6.28
C LEU A 33 -18.62 5.03 -6.75
N LEU A 34 -18.15 5.84 -7.69
CA LEU A 34 -18.92 6.96 -8.21
C LEU A 34 -20.08 6.53 -9.09
N ILE A 35 -19.92 5.47 -9.87
CA ILE A 35 -21.01 4.87 -10.66
C ILE A 35 -22.11 4.38 -9.71
N LEU A 36 -21.74 3.71 -8.62
CA LEU A 36 -22.68 3.29 -7.58
C LEU A 36 -23.41 4.48 -6.96
N LEU A 37 -22.70 5.56 -6.60
CA LEU A 37 -23.30 6.80 -6.07
C LEU A 37 -24.25 7.47 -7.08
N ALA A 38 -23.88 7.52 -8.35
CA ALA A 38 -24.69 8.12 -9.40
C ALA A 38 -25.98 7.32 -9.65
N VAL A 39 -25.89 5.99 -9.72
CA VAL A 39 -27.04 5.09 -9.87
C VAL A 39 -27.98 5.23 -8.67
N THR A 40 -27.44 5.25 -7.45
CA THR A 40 -28.24 5.41 -6.23
C THR A 40 -28.91 6.78 -6.12
N ALA A 41 -28.22 7.86 -6.46
CA ALA A 41 -28.81 9.20 -6.54
C ALA A 41 -29.93 9.27 -7.59
N GLY A 42 -29.72 8.66 -8.77
CA GLY A 42 -30.72 8.60 -9.84
C GLY A 42 -31.96 7.80 -9.45
N VAL A 43 -31.77 6.62 -8.85
CA VAL A 43 -32.88 5.78 -8.33
C VAL A 43 -33.65 6.54 -7.24
N SER A 44 -32.93 7.22 -6.34
CA SER A 44 -33.53 8.01 -5.25
C SER A 44 -34.31 9.22 -5.74
N TYR A 45 -33.89 9.84 -6.85
CA TYR A 45 -34.59 10.96 -7.48
C TYR A 45 -35.86 10.51 -8.21
N PHE A 46 -35.81 9.35 -8.89
CA PHE A 46 -36.90 8.86 -9.74
C PHE A 46 -38.09 8.29 -8.96
N PHE A 47 -37.87 7.73 -7.77
CA PHE A 47 -38.92 7.02 -7.04
C PHE A 47 -39.88 7.92 -6.24
N GLY A 48 -39.53 9.17 -5.92
CA GLY A 48 -40.41 10.04 -5.11
C GLY A 48 -40.79 9.51 -3.71
N GLU A 49 -40.25 8.35 -3.33
CA GLU A 49 -40.65 7.51 -2.22
C GLU A 49 -39.49 7.45 -1.22
N ARG A 50 -39.56 8.31 -0.20
CA ARG A 50 -38.49 8.60 0.77
C ARG A 50 -37.90 7.33 1.41
N THR A 51 -38.69 6.28 1.53
CA THR A 51 -38.30 5.00 2.14
C THR A 51 -37.18 4.31 1.36
N GLY A 52 -37.27 4.27 0.03
CA GLY A 52 -36.24 3.63 -0.81
C GLY A 52 -34.90 4.36 -0.75
N ALA A 53 -34.94 5.70 -0.74
CA ALA A 53 -33.78 6.57 -0.56
C ALA A 53 -33.04 6.29 0.75
N ILE A 54 -33.78 6.13 1.85
CA ILE A 54 -33.23 5.88 3.19
C ILE A 54 -32.54 4.52 3.26
N VAL A 55 -33.13 3.47 2.69
CA VAL A 55 -32.54 2.12 2.69
C VAL A 55 -31.21 2.11 1.94
N VAL A 56 -31.18 2.72 0.76
CA VAL A 56 -29.97 2.80 -0.07
C VAL A 56 -28.88 3.63 0.61
N ALA A 57 -29.24 4.79 1.18
CA ALA A 57 -28.32 5.61 1.95
C ALA A 57 -27.73 4.84 3.15
N GLY A 58 -28.56 4.06 3.86
CA GLY A 58 -28.13 3.21 4.96
C GLY A 58 -27.10 2.15 4.54
N ILE A 59 -27.34 1.47 3.42
CA ILE A 59 -26.40 0.46 2.88
C ILE A 59 -25.06 1.11 2.48
N LEU A 60 -25.09 2.30 1.87
CA LEU A 60 -23.86 3.03 1.52
C LEU A 60 -23.05 3.40 2.76
N VAL A 61 -23.70 3.93 3.79
CA VAL A 61 -23.05 4.27 5.07
C VAL A 61 -22.42 3.03 5.70
N LEU A 62 -23.16 1.91 5.72
CA LEU A 62 -22.67 0.64 6.25
C LEU A 62 -21.48 0.11 5.45
N SER A 63 -21.53 0.19 4.12
CA SER A 63 -20.45 -0.28 3.23
C SER A 63 -19.16 0.52 3.45
N VAL A 64 -19.26 1.84 3.58
CA VAL A 64 -18.10 2.70 3.87
C VAL A 64 -17.53 2.42 5.26
N ALA A 65 -18.39 2.28 6.27
CA ALA A 65 -17.95 1.96 7.64
C ALA A 65 -17.22 0.63 7.71
N LEU A 66 -17.79 -0.43 7.12
CA LEU A 66 -17.16 -1.74 7.04
C LEU A 66 -15.86 -1.71 6.24
N GLY A 67 -15.84 -0.99 5.11
CA GLY A 67 -14.63 -0.80 4.32
C GLY A 67 -13.50 -0.15 5.11
N PHE A 68 -13.80 0.91 5.88
CA PHE A 68 -12.83 1.58 6.73
C PHE A 68 -12.29 0.67 7.84
N VAL A 69 -13.17 -0.09 8.52
CA VAL A 69 -12.76 -1.03 9.56
C VAL A 69 -11.86 -2.12 8.99
N ASN A 70 -12.20 -2.67 7.83
CA ASN A 70 -11.37 -3.68 7.16
C ASN A 70 -10.00 -3.13 6.78
N GLU A 71 -9.94 -1.93 6.22
CA GLU A 71 -8.67 -1.28 5.85
C GLU A 71 -7.79 -1.05 7.08
N TYR A 72 -8.36 -0.50 8.16
CA TYR A 72 -7.63 -0.27 9.41
C TYR A 72 -7.07 -1.56 10.00
N GLN A 73 -7.86 -2.64 9.98
CA GLN A 73 -7.42 -3.94 10.46
C GLN A 73 -6.33 -4.56 9.57
N ALA A 74 -6.45 -4.42 8.25
CA ALA A 74 -5.44 -4.87 7.30
C ALA A 74 -4.12 -4.12 7.50
N GLU A 75 -4.17 -2.80 7.66
CA GLU A 75 -2.99 -1.97 7.90
C GLU A 75 -2.33 -2.30 9.24
N LYS A 76 -3.11 -2.49 10.30
CA LYS A 76 -2.58 -2.92 11.61
C LYS A 76 -1.94 -4.30 11.56
N ALA A 77 -2.53 -5.25 10.82
CA ALA A 77 -1.95 -6.56 10.61
C ALA A 77 -0.64 -6.49 9.82
N ALA A 78 -0.59 -5.65 8.78
CA ALA A 78 0.61 -5.40 7.99
C ALA A 78 1.72 -4.74 8.82
N GLN A 79 1.39 -3.74 9.65
CA GLN A 79 2.34 -3.10 10.56
C GLN A 79 2.87 -4.08 11.61
N ALA A 80 2.01 -4.93 12.18
CA ALA A 80 2.44 -5.96 13.12
C ALA A 80 3.40 -6.97 12.47
N LEU A 81 3.12 -7.38 11.23
CA LEU A 81 4.03 -8.23 10.47
C LEU A 81 5.36 -7.52 10.18
N HIS A 82 5.31 -6.26 9.72
CA HIS A 82 6.51 -5.48 9.45
C HIS A 82 7.38 -5.27 10.70
N SER A 83 6.77 -5.06 11.87
CA SER A 83 7.47 -4.95 13.15
C SER A 83 8.15 -6.26 13.60
N ARG A 84 7.70 -7.40 13.08
CA ARG A 84 8.32 -8.72 13.29
C ARG A 84 9.37 -9.06 12.23
N VAL A 85 9.36 -8.37 11.08
CA VAL A 85 10.44 -8.42 10.08
C VAL A 85 11.56 -7.48 10.54
N ARG A 86 12.16 -7.78 11.70
CA ARG A 86 13.49 -7.27 12.02
C ARG A 86 14.47 -8.20 11.33
N HIS A 87 15.28 -7.65 10.44
CA HIS A 87 16.41 -8.40 9.90
C HIS A 87 17.40 -8.52 11.05
N THR A 88 17.45 -9.69 11.69
CA THR A 88 18.48 -10.03 12.66
C THR A 88 19.64 -10.70 11.93
N ALA A 89 20.85 -10.32 12.31
CA ALA A 89 22.08 -10.92 11.82
C ALA A 89 22.82 -11.54 13.01
N VAL A 90 23.38 -12.73 12.82
CA VAL A 90 24.20 -13.34 13.87
C VAL A 90 25.62 -12.84 13.75
N VAL A 91 26.10 -12.14 14.77
CA VAL A 91 27.48 -11.63 14.87
C VAL A 91 28.28 -12.41 15.90
N VAL A 92 29.60 -12.48 15.71
CA VAL A 92 30.53 -13.09 16.66
C VAL A 92 31.31 -11.99 17.37
N ARG A 93 31.09 -11.83 18.69
CA ARG A 93 31.82 -10.87 19.54
C ARG A 93 32.47 -11.63 20.69
N GLY A 94 33.78 -11.42 20.89
CA GLY A 94 34.49 -11.94 22.07
C GLY A 94 34.53 -13.47 22.24
N SER A 95 34.23 -14.24 21.18
CA SER A 95 34.08 -15.72 21.11
C SER A 95 32.66 -16.29 21.27
N ALA A 96 31.62 -15.45 21.41
CA ALA A 96 30.23 -15.89 21.46
C ALA A 96 29.44 -15.41 20.24
N ALA A 97 28.52 -16.25 19.75
CA ALA A 97 27.56 -15.88 18.72
C ALA A 97 26.34 -15.21 19.34
N THR A 98 25.98 -14.03 18.87
CA THR A 98 24.83 -13.27 19.36
C THR A 98 24.00 -12.77 18.18
N GLU A 99 22.68 -12.91 18.29
CA GLU A 99 21.74 -12.40 17.28
C GLU A 99 21.44 -10.93 17.58
N VAL A 100 21.70 -10.06 16.61
CA VAL A 100 21.63 -8.60 16.76
C VAL A 100 20.82 -8.04 15.60
N ASP A 101 20.01 -7.00 15.85
CA ASP A 101 19.28 -6.29 14.78
C ASP A 101 20.29 -5.69 13.80
N VAL A 102 20.03 -5.79 12.49
CA VAL A 102 20.91 -5.22 11.45
C VAL A 102 21.14 -3.72 11.65
N THR A 103 20.21 -3.00 12.29
CA THR A 103 20.37 -1.58 12.63
C THR A 103 21.39 -1.29 13.75
N GLU A 104 21.78 -2.30 14.52
CA GLU A 104 22.75 -2.22 15.61
C GLU A 104 24.15 -2.75 15.20
N LEU A 105 24.35 -3.09 13.92
CA LEU A 105 25.64 -3.51 13.36
C LEU A 105 26.62 -2.35 13.27
N VAL A 106 27.85 -2.60 13.72
CA VAL A 106 28.92 -1.59 13.72
C VAL A 106 30.11 -2.11 12.90
N PRO A 107 30.86 -1.25 12.18
CA PRO A 107 32.09 -1.65 11.51
C PRO A 107 33.06 -2.34 12.49
N GLY A 108 33.35 -3.62 12.26
CA GLY A 108 34.15 -4.47 13.16
C GLY A 108 33.46 -5.77 13.57
N ASP A 109 32.14 -5.87 13.36
CA ASP A 109 31.39 -7.11 13.63
C ASP A 109 31.66 -8.20 12.56
N VAL A 110 31.88 -9.43 13.01
CA VAL A 110 32.01 -10.62 12.14
C VAL A 110 30.65 -11.29 12.02
N VAL A 111 29.99 -11.12 10.87
CA VAL A 111 28.67 -11.73 10.60
C VAL A 111 28.85 -13.19 10.17
N ARG A 112 28.12 -14.09 10.83
CA ARG A 112 28.08 -15.51 10.42
C ARG A 112 26.99 -15.70 9.36
N LEU A 113 27.43 -15.97 8.14
CA LEU A 113 26.55 -16.29 7.02
C LEU A 113 26.35 -17.80 6.93
N THR A 114 25.09 -18.23 6.96
CA THR A 114 24.72 -19.60 6.65
C THR A 114 24.03 -19.58 5.29
N LEU A 115 24.34 -20.55 4.43
CA LEU A 115 23.58 -20.76 3.20
C LEU A 115 22.20 -21.29 3.62
N GLY A 116 21.15 -20.53 3.31
CA GLY A 116 19.76 -20.95 3.50
C GLY A 116 19.37 -22.05 2.53
#